data_AF-A0A3P6EFX7-F1
#
_entry.id   AF-A0A3P6EFX7-F1
#
_cell.length_a   1.000
_cell.length_b   1.000
_cell.length_c   1.000
_cell.angle_alpha   90.00
_cell.angle_beta   90.00
_cell.angle_gamma   90.00
#
_symmetry.space_group_name_H-M   'P 1'
#
loop_
_entity.id
_entity.type
_entity.pdbx_description
1 polymer ?
#
loop_
_entity_poly.entity_id
_entity_poly.type
_entity_poly.pdbx_seq_one_letter_code
_entity_poly.pdbx_strand_id
1 'polypeptide(L)'
;KILLPTLFLAFTLYGEEWKERRELAVRELFCLKKVHSFRHIREEECNFLVKKLSESAADGSPVDLSKALFWLTASILFRVAFGQNFHESKFIDKEKIKELVFEAETALGSFTCSDFFPVAGLGWLVDWLSGQHKRRNDVFFKLDDLFQRVIDDHLTP
;
A
#
# COMPACT_ATOMS: atom_id res chain seq x y z
N LYS A 1 23.09 -3.39 -0.72
CA LYS A 1 22.13 -3.50 -1.85
C LYS A 1 21.72 -4.96 -2.05
N ILE A 2 21.19 -5.57 -0.99
CA ILE A 2 20.91 -7.00 -0.89
C ILE A 2 19.39 -7.09 -0.63
N LEU A 3 18.68 -7.90 -1.43
CA LEU A 3 17.30 -8.42 -1.22
C LEU A 3 16.07 -7.64 -1.73
N LEU A 4 16.18 -6.86 -2.80
CA LEU A 4 14.99 -6.34 -3.51
C LEU A 4 14.29 -7.23 -4.57
N PRO A 5 14.75 -8.43 -5.00
CA PRO A 5 14.04 -9.12 -6.10
C PRO A 5 12.70 -9.78 -5.75
N THR A 6 12.20 -9.77 -4.50
CA THR A 6 11.12 -10.72 -4.08
C THR A 6 10.09 -10.21 -3.05
N LEU A 7 10.01 -8.91 -2.77
CA LEU A 7 9.40 -8.48 -1.49
C LEU A 7 7.90 -8.19 -1.44
N PHE A 8 7.11 -8.52 -2.47
CA PHE A 8 5.65 -8.39 -2.37
C PHE A 8 4.94 -9.73 -2.59
N LEU A 9 4.17 -10.15 -1.58
CA LEU A 9 3.24 -11.28 -1.65
C LEU A 9 2.28 -11.18 -2.85
N ALA A 10 1.97 -9.96 -3.30
CA ALA A 10 1.06 -9.73 -4.42
C ALA A 10 1.71 -9.93 -5.81
N PHE A 11 3.04 -9.85 -5.92
CA PHE A 11 3.76 -9.93 -7.20
C PHE A 11 4.59 -11.20 -7.36
N THR A 12 4.67 -12.04 -6.32
CA THR A 12 5.46 -13.27 -6.34
C THR A 12 4.59 -14.45 -6.79
N LEU A 13 5.11 -15.28 -7.69
CA LEU A 13 4.44 -16.52 -8.09
C LEU A 13 4.25 -17.45 -6.88
N TYR A 14 3.14 -18.18 -6.87
CA TYR A 14 2.86 -19.13 -5.81
C TYR A 14 3.92 -20.24 -5.75
N GLY A 15 4.49 -20.46 -4.58
CA GLY A 15 5.56 -21.45 -4.32
C GLY A 15 5.89 -21.52 -2.84
N GLU A 16 6.88 -22.33 -2.46
CA GLU A 16 7.29 -22.48 -1.05
C GLU A 16 7.76 -21.14 -0.44
N GLU A 17 8.56 -20.36 -1.17
CA GLU A 17 8.98 -19.03 -0.69
C GLU A 17 7.79 -18.09 -0.43
N TRP A 18 6.75 -18.14 -1.27
CA TRP A 18 5.55 -17.33 -1.07
C TRP A 18 4.79 -17.79 0.17
N LYS A 19 4.68 -19.10 0.38
CA LYS A 19 4.00 -19.68 1.56
C LYS A 19 4.71 -19.26 2.84
N GLU A 20 6.03 -19.38 2.90
CA GLU A 20 6.84 -18.98 4.06
C GLU A 20 6.67 -17.50 4.38
N ARG A 21 6.76 -16.62 3.36
CA ARG A 21 6.56 -15.16 3.55
C ARG A 21 5.12 -14.86 4.01
N ARG A 22 4.13 -15.56 3.48
CA ARG A 22 2.72 -15.39 3.87
C ARG A 22 2.51 -15.82 5.32
N GLU A 23 3.07 -16.95 5.72
CA GLU A 23 2.97 -17.45 7.08
C GLU A 23 3.59 -16.45 8.07
N LEU A 24 4.76 -15.91 7.75
CA LEU A 24 5.40 -14.87 8.55
C LEU A 24 4.52 -13.61 8.67
N ALA A 25 4.00 -13.10 7.56
CA ALA A 25 3.12 -11.93 7.55
C ALA A 25 1.86 -12.17 8.40
N VAL A 26 1.23 -13.35 8.26
CA VAL A 26 0.06 -13.71 9.06
C VAL A 26 0.40 -13.79 10.54
N ARG A 27 1.52 -14.39 10.91
CA ARG A 27 1.93 -14.55 12.30
C ARG A 27 2.29 -13.23 12.97
N GLU A 28 3.04 -12.37 12.29
CA GLU A 28 3.61 -11.15 12.88
C GLU A 28 2.70 -9.92 12.78
N LEU A 29 1.88 -9.83 11.73
CA LEU A 29 1.05 -8.65 11.45
C LEU A 29 -0.45 -8.93 11.54
N PHE A 30 -0.91 -10.04 10.95
CA PHE A 30 -2.35 -10.31 10.80
C PHE A 30 -2.96 -11.28 11.81
N CYS A 31 -2.19 -11.75 12.81
CA CYS A 31 -2.75 -12.66 13.80
C CYS A 31 -3.70 -11.92 14.75
N LEU A 32 -4.70 -12.63 15.28
CA LEU A 32 -5.74 -12.04 16.13
C LEU A 32 -5.17 -11.22 17.29
N LYS A 33 -4.09 -11.69 17.92
CA LYS A 33 -3.42 -10.98 19.03
C LYS A 33 -2.89 -9.62 18.57
N LYS A 34 -2.24 -9.55 17.40
CA LYS A 34 -1.69 -8.32 16.83
C LYS A 34 -2.81 -7.38 16.36
N VAL A 35 -3.83 -7.92 15.69
CA VAL A 35 -5.02 -7.13 15.30
C VAL A 35 -5.71 -6.51 16.53
N HIS A 36 -5.75 -7.23 17.66
CA HIS A 36 -6.26 -6.68 18.91
C HIS A 36 -5.33 -5.64 19.54
N SER A 37 -4.00 -5.80 19.50
CA SER A 37 -3.09 -4.77 20.02
C SER A 37 -3.21 -3.44 19.28
N PHE A 38 -3.53 -3.48 17.99
CA PHE A 38 -3.75 -2.28 17.16
C PHE A 38 -5.18 -1.72 17.24
N ARG A 39 -6.01 -2.20 18.17
CA ARG A 39 -7.39 -1.71 18.34
C ARG A 39 -7.46 -0.21 18.59
N HIS A 40 -6.58 0.30 19.46
CA HIS A 40 -6.53 1.72 19.82
C HIS A 40 -6.32 2.62 18.59
N ILE A 41 -5.42 2.24 17.67
CA ILE A 41 -5.17 2.96 16.41
C ILE A 41 -6.46 3.07 15.59
N ARG A 42 -7.21 1.96 15.44
CA ARG A 42 -8.47 1.98 14.68
C ARG A 42 -9.52 2.86 15.34
N GLU A 43 -9.64 2.79 16.67
CA GLU A 43 -10.60 3.62 17.41
C GLU A 43 -10.25 5.10 17.29
N GLU A 44 -8.98 5.46 17.41
CA GLU A 44 -8.50 6.84 17.23
C GLU A 44 -8.78 7.40 15.83
N GLU A 45 -8.39 6.68 14.76
CA GLU A 45 -8.60 7.15 13.39
C GLU A 45 -10.10 7.20 13.03
N CYS A 46 -10.90 6.23 13.50
CA CYS A 46 -12.36 6.27 13.31
C CYS A 46 -13.00 7.45 14.05
N ASN A 47 -12.60 7.72 15.29
CA ASN A 47 -13.10 8.88 16.05
C ASN A 47 -12.71 10.20 15.37
N PHE A 48 -11.49 10.28 14.82
CA PHE A 48 -11.06 11.44 14.05
C PHE A 48 -11.93 11.65 12.81
N LEU A 49 -12.21 10.58 12.05
CA LEU A 49 -13.09 10.65 10.88
C LEU A 49 -14.50 11.09 11.28
N VAL A 50 -15.09 10.48 12.32
CA VAL A 50 -16.44 10.82 12.79
C VAL A 50 -16.51 12.29 13.18
N LYS A 51 -15.51 12.80 13.92
CA LYS A 51 -15.44 14.21 14.28
C LYS A 51 -15.43 15.11 13.04
N LYS A 52 -14.61 14.79 12.04
CA LYS A 52 -14.55 15.55 10.77
C LYS A 52 -15.88 15.53 10.01
N LEU A 53 -16.55 14.38 9.96
CA LEU A 53 -17.86 14.26 9.32
C LEU A 53 -18.94 15.04 10.09
N SER A 54 -18.90 15.03 11.43
CA SER A 54 -19.81 15.82 12.27
C SER A 54 -19.63 17.33 12.07
N GLU A 55 -18.39 17.80 12.00
CA GLU A 55 -18.06 19.20 11.66
C GLU A 55 -18.63 19.56 10.28
N SER A 56 -18.35 18.75 9.25
CA SER A 56 -18.88 19.00 7.90
C SER A 56 -20.41 18.98 7.83
N ALA A 57 -21.06 18.09 8.58
CA ALA A 57 -22.53 18.00 8.63
C ALA A 57 -23.15 19.23 9.32
N ALA A 58 -22.53 19.74 10.39
CA ALA A 58 -22.96 20.96 11.05
C ALA A 58 -22.87 22.19 10.11
N ASP A 59 -21.83 22.22 9.27
CA ASP A 59 -21.63 23.26 8.27
C ASP A 59 -22.47 23.06 6.98
N GLY A 60 -23.22 21.95 6.88
CA GLY A 60 -23.97 21.57 5.68
C GLY A 60 -23.09 21.31 4.45
N SER A 61 -21.80 21.07 4.66
CA SER A 61 -20.82 20.91 3.58
C SER A 61 -20.83 19.48 3.00
N PRO A 62 -20.79 19.32 1.67
CA PRO A 62 -20.71 18.00 1.06
C PRO A 62 -19.35 17.35 1.34
N VAL A 63 -19.36 16.04 1.56
CA VAL A 63 -18.15 15.24 1.82
C VAL A 63 -18.00 14.12 0.80
N ASP A 64 -16.80 13.99 0.24
CA ASP A 64 -16.41 12.82 -0.54
C ASP A 64 -16.07 11.66 0.43
N LEU A 65 -17.03 10.77 0.64
CA LEU A 65 -16.88 9.60 1.51
C LEU A 65 -15.83 8.61 1.00
N SER A 66 -15.67 8.48 -0.32
CA SER A 66 -14.65 7.58 -0.90
C SER A 66 -13.25 8.07 -0.54
N LYS A 67 -13.00 9.37 -0.68
CA LYS A 67 -11.73 9.99 -0.25
C LYS A 67 -11.54 9.88 1.27
N ALA A 68 -12.60 10.04 2.06
CA ALA A 68 -12.53 9.97 3.51
C ALA A 68 -12.18 8.54 4.00
N LEU A 69 -12.83 7.51 3.44
CA LEU A 69 -12.57 6.11 3.77
C LEU A 69 -11.20 5.62 3.28
N PHE A 70 -10.74 6.11 2.12
CA PHE A 70 -9.38 5.89 1.65
C PHE A 70 -8.37 6.37 2.70
N TRP A 71 -8.52 7.60 3.20
CA TRP A 71 -7.61 8.17 4.19
C TRP A 71 -7.70 7.50 5.55
N LEU A 72 -8.90 7.09 5.99
CA LEU A 72 -9.04 6.27 7.19
C LEU A 72 -8.21 4.98 7.09
N THR A 73 -8.34 4.28 5.96
CA THR A 73 -7.66 3.00 5.73
C THR A 73 -6.16 3.20 5.62
N ALA A 74 -5.71 4.22 4.88
CA ALA A 74 -4.30 4.58 4.78
C ALA A 74 -3.73 4.92 6.15
N SER A 75 -4.40 5.74 6.96
CA SER A 75 -3.91 6.11 8.29
C SER A 75 -3.75 4.94 9.23
N ILE A 76 -4.74 4.04 9.28
CA ILE A 76 -4.63 2.83 10.08
C ILE A 76 -3.47 1.97 9.57
N LEU A 77 -3.37 1.76 8.26
CA LEU A 77 -2.33 0.91 7.68
C LEU A 77 -0.92 1.47 7.94
N PHE A 78 -0.69 2.76 7.74
CA PHE A 78 0.63 3.37 7.94
C PHE A 78 1.03 3.39 9.42
N ARG A 79 0.09 3.64 10.34
CA ARG A 79 0.39 3.56 11.77
C ARG A 79 0.68 2.13 12.22
N VAL A 80 -0.04 1.15 11.69
CA VAL A 80 0.16 -0.27 12.04
C VAL A 80 1.43 -0.86 11.41
N ALA A 81 1.65 -0.61 10.12
CA ALA A 81 2.74 -1.22 9.35
C ALA A 81 4.06 -0.48 9.51
N PHE A 82 4.00 0.85 9.68
CA PHE A 82 5.17 1.73 9.64
C PHE A 82 5.27 2.64 10.88
N GLY A 83 4.39 2.52 11.88
CA GLY A 83 4.41 3.45 13.02
C GLY A 83 4.17 4.92 12.64
N GLN A 84 3.85 5.23 11.39
CA GLN A 84 3.80 6.58 10.86
C GLN A 84 2.40 7.18 11.00
N ASN A 85 2.31 8.32 11.68
CA ASN A 85 1.06 9.06 11.84
C ASN A 85 0.96 10.19 10.82
N PHE A 86 0.01 10.09 9.88
CA PHE A 86 -0.23 11.12 8.86
C PHE A 86 -0.69 12.49 9.40
N HIS A 87 -1.14 12.56 10.65
CA HIS A 87 -1.54 13.82 11.29
C HIS A 87 -0.34 14.55 11.91
N GLU A 88 0.75 13.83 12.20
CA GLU A 88 1.94 14.36 12.89
C GLU A 88 3.18 14.37 11.98
N SER A 89 3.20 13.51 10.96
CA SER A 89 4.33 13.35 10.07
C SER A 89 4.50 14.57 9.16
N LYS A 90 5.69 15.18 9.25
CA LYS A 90 6.12 16.28 8.37
C LYS A 90 6.76 15.79 7.07
N PHE A 91 7.08 14.49 7.00
CA PHE A 91 7.84 13.89 5.90
C PHE A 91 6.95 13.19 4.88
N ILE A 92 5.71 12.86 5.25
CA ILE A 92 4.78 12.14 4.39
C ILE A 92 3.89 13.11 3.61
N ASP A 93 4.18 13.20 2.32
CA ASP A 93 3.38 13.90 1.33
C ASP A 93 2.15 13.06 0.97
N LYS A 94 0.97 13.46 1.47
CA LYS A 94 -0.29 12.72 1.33
C LYS A 94 -0.69 12.56 -0.13
N GLU A 95 -0.53 13.59 -0.92
CA GLU A 95 -0.84 13.60 -2.35
C GLU A 95 0.03 12.58 -3.09
N LYS A 96 1.34 12.53 -2.80
CA LYS A 96 2.24 11.52 -3.38
C LYS A 96 1.91 10.10 -2.94
N ILE A 97 1.54 9.88 -1.68
CA ILE A 97 1.10 8.56 -1.22
C ILE A 97 -0.15 8.12 -1.97
N LYS A 98 -1.13 9.00 -2.10
CA LYS A 98 -2.37 8.70 -2.82
C LYS A 98 -2.08 8.35 -4.28
N GLU A 99 -1.25 9.14 -4.95
CA GLU A 99 -0.82 8.90 -6.33
C GLU A 99 -0.13 7.54 -6.46
N LEU A 100 0.83 7.25 -5.57
CA LEU A 100 1.57 6.00 -5.58
C LEU A 100 0.68 4.78 -5.33
N VAL A 101 -0.27 4.87 -4.40
CA VAL A 101 -1.25 3.79 -4.15
C VAL A 101 -2.10 3.54 -5.40
N PHE A 102 -2.60 4.59 -6.05
CA PHE A 102 -3.42 4.45 -7.25
C PHE A 102 -2.62 3.91 -8.44
N GLU A 103 -1.37 4.34 -8.60
CA GLU A 103 -0.45 3.78 -9.59
C GLU A 103 -0.19 2.30 -9.33
N ALA A 104 0.01 1.91 -8.07
CA ALA A 104 0.25 0.53 -7.66
C ALA A 104 -0.99 -0.36 -7.87
N GLU A 105 -2.18 0.10 -7.47
CA GLU A 105 -3.45 -0.60 -7.73
C GLU A 105 -3.68 -0.79 -9.23
N THR A 106 -3.41 0.26 -10.02
CA THR A 106 -3.54 0.15 -11.48
C THR A 106 -2.51 -0.83 -12.05
N ALA A 107 -1.26 -0.79 -11.58
CA ALA A 107 -0.21 -1.70 -12.02
C ALA A 107 -0.54 -3.17 -11.67
N LEU A 108 -1.12 -3.42 -10.48
CA LEU A 108 -1.62 -4.71 -10.02
C LEU A 108 -2.80 -5.21 -10.85
N GLY A 109 -3.81 -4.35 -11.06
CA GLY A 109 -5.03 -4.70 -11.79
C GLY A 109 -4.85 -4.74 -13.30
N SER A 110 -3.76 -4.17 -13.81
CA SER A 110 -3.43 -4.23 -15.22
C SER A 110 -2.85 -5.60 -15.58
N PHE A 111 -3.75 -6.50 -16.01
CA PHE A 111 -3.42 -7.81 -16.54
C PHE A 111 -2.42 -7.69 -17.69
N THR A 112 -1.36 -8.50 -17.65
CA THR A 112 -0.42 -8.61 -18.77
C THR A 112 -1.02 -9.53 -19.83
N CYS A 113 -0.94 -9.15 -21.11
CA CYS A 113 -1.43 -9.99 -22.22
C CYS A 113 -0.73 -11.36 -22.24
N SER A 114 0.49 -11.46 -21.70
CA SER A 114 1.17 -12.72 -21.43
C SER A 114 0.40 -13.69 -20.53
N ASP A 115 -0.45 -13.19 -19.64
CA ASP A 115 -1.22 -14.00 -18.69
C ASP A 115 -2.36 -14.75 -19.40
N PHE A 116 -2.81 -14.27 -20.56
CA PHE A 116 -3.87 -14.86 -21.37
C PHE A 116 -3.36 -15.53 -22.65
N PHE A 117 -2.27 -15.03 -23.25
CA PHE A 117 -1.73 -15.53 -24.52
C PHE A 117 -0.24 -15.89 -24.38
N PRO A 118 0.09 -17.07 -23.82
CA PRO A 118 1.46 -17.57 -23.74
C PRO A 118 2.07 -17.95 -25.12
N VAL A 119 1.32 -17.75 -26.21
CA VAL A 119 1.66 -18.26 -27.54
C VAL A 119 2.69 -17.36 -28.23
N ALA A 120 3.87 -17.94 -28.52
CA ALA A 120 4.89 -17.45 -29.45
C ALA A 120 5.48 -16.03 -29.22
N GLY A 121 5.53 -15.53 -27.98
CA GLY A 121 6.22 -14.27 -27.65
C GLY A 121 5.45 -12.98 -27.98
N LEU A 122 4.22 -13.10 -28.51
CA LEU A 122 3.33 -11.95 -28.79
C LEU A 122 2.83 -11.26 -27.53
N GLY A 123 2.52 -12.01 -26.46
CA GLY A 123 2.14 -11.44 -25.16
C GLY A 123 3.25 -10.56 -24.58
N TRP A 124 4.50 -11.06 -24.58
CA TRP A 124 5.67 -10.31 -24.12
C TRP A 124 5.94 -9.03 -24.93
N LEU A 125 5.79 -9.08 -26.27
CA LEU A 125 5.93 -7.90 -27.13
C LEU A 125 4.82 -6.86 -26.87
N VAL A 126 3.58 -7.30 -26.66
CA VAL A 126 2.46 -6.40 -26.33
C VAL A 126 2.62 -5.78 -24.95
N ASP A 127 3.10 -6.54 -23.97
CA ASP A 127 3.38 -6.05 -22.61
C ASP A 127 4.58 -5.09 -22.55
N TRP A 128 5.55 -5.28 -23.45
CA TRP A 128 6.66 -4.34 -23.66
C TRP A 128 6.21 -3.06 -24.37
N LEU A 129 5.46 -3.16 -25.48
CA LEU A 129 4.96 -2.01 -26.25
C LEU A 129 3.90 -1.20 -25.51
N SER A 130 3.08 -1.82 -24.66
CA SER A 130 2.07 -1.15 -23.84
C SER A 130 2.67 -0.37 -22.66
N GLY A 131 3.98 -0.48 -22.42
CA GLY A 131 4.68 0.23 -21.33
C GLY A 131 4.40 -0.33 -19.94
N GLN A 132 3.70 -1.46 -19.85
CA GLN A 132 3.24 -2.07 -18.59
C GLN A 132 4.41 -2.54 -17.73
N HIS A 133 5.45 -3.10 -18.36
CA HIS A 133 6.70 -3.44 -17.69
C HIS A 133 7.39 -2.22 -17.09
N LYS A 134 7.45 -1.11 -17.84
CA LYS A 134 8.06 0.13 -17.35
C LYS A 134 7.27 0.70 -16.17
N ARG A 135 5.94 0.75 -16.27
CA ARG A 135 5.06 1.24 -15.21
C ARG A 135 5.21 0.43 -13.92
N ARG A 136 5.25 -0.90 -14.01
CA ARG A 136 5.47 -1.78 -12.84
C ARG A 136 6.83 -1.52 -12.18
N ASN A 137 7.88 -1.36 -12.98
CA ASN A 137 9.21 -1.03 -12.45
C ASN A 137 9.25 0.35 -11.81
N ASP A 138 8.62 1.37 -12.41
CA ASP A 138 8.57 2.72 -11.86
C ASP A 138 7.82 2.74 -10.51
N VAL A 139 6.68 2.06 -10.42
CA VAL A 139 5.95 1.86 -9.15
C VAL A 139 6.81 1.13 -8.12
N PHE A 140 7.52 0.09 -8.53
CA PHE A 140 8.42 -0.65 -7.65
C PHE A 140 9.49 0.25 -7.05
N PHE A 141 10.17 1.07 -7.87
CA PHE A 141 11.20 1.99 -7.36
C PHE A 141 10.62 3.07 -6.43
N LYS A 142 9.41 3.58 -6.72
CA LYS A 142 8.74 4.53 -5.83
C LYS A 142 8.35 3.91 -4.48
N LEU A 143 7.87 2.66 -4.48
CA LEU A 143 7.56 1.92 -3.25
C LEU A 143 8.83 1.60 -2.46
N ASP A 144 9.91 1.21 -3.14
CA ASP A 144 11.20 0.94 -2.51
C ASP A 144 11.77 2.20 -1.82
N ASP A 145 11.76 3.34 -2.50
CA ASP A 145 12.17 4.63 -1.91
C ASP A 145 11.29 5.01 -0.71
N LEU A 146 9.97 4.78 -0.79
CA LEU A 146 9.06 5.00 0.34
C LEU A 146 9.44 4.12 1.55
N PHE A 147 9.64 2.81 1.34
CA PHE A 147 9.99 1.90 2.43
C PHE A 147 11.38 2.18 2.99
N GLN A 148 12.35 2.53 2.15
CA GLN A 148 13.68 2.89 2.60
C GLN A 148 13.62 4.13 3.51
N ARG A 149 12.85 5.16 3.16
CA ARG A 149 12.65 6.34 4.02
C ARG A 149 12.02 5.97 5.36
N VAL A 150 11.01 5.10 5.35
CA VAL A 150 10.39 4.60 6.59
C VAL A 150 11.39 3.85 7.45
N ILE A 151 12.23 3.00 6.86
CA ILE A 151 13.27 2.25 7.57
C ILE A 151 14.29 3.22 8.17
N ASP A 152 14.78 4.18 7.38
CA ASP A 152 15.77 5.15 7.82
C ASP A 152 15.24 6.01 8.99
N ASP A 153 13.96 6.38 8.97
CA ASP A 153 13.30 7.10 10.06
C ASP A 153 13.27 6.27 11.36
N HIS A 154 12.97 4.97 11.29
CA HIS A 154 13.00 4.08 12.47
C HIS A 154 14.41 3.81 13.03
N LEU A 155 15.42 3.89 12.17
CA LEU A 155 16.82 3.66 12.55
C LEU A 155 17.49 4.93 13.10
N THR A 156 16.85 6.08 12.97
CA THR A 156 17.33 7.35 13.52
C THR A 156 16.89 7.45 15.00
N PRO A 157 17.83 7.61 15.96
CA PRO A 157 17.53 7.56 17.40
C PRO A 157 16.76 8.76 17.94
#